data_AF-A0A7S1GQ18-F1
#
_entry.id   AF-A0A7S1GQ18-F1
#
_cell.length_a   1.000
_cell.length_b   1.000
_cell.length_c   1.000
_cell.angle_alpha   90.00
_cell.angle_beta   90.00
_cell.angle_gamma   90.00
#
_symmetry.space_group_name_H-M   'P 1'
#
loop_
_entity.id
_entity.type
_entity.pdbx_description
1 polymer ?
#
loop_
_entity_poly.entity_id
_entity_poly.type
_entity_poly.pdbx_seq_one_letter_code
_entity_poly.pdbx_strand_id
1 'polypeptide(L)'
;FDSATSFTAYPEGSPTHPSWPAMHSAASAGSMWIPVVMDLTPEQICAVKSVDFGVSFARTVAGVHFRSDNLDGLNLGQAILARKLPDYLHERFGSDKEAVRAKIEQVRFDWNDYTKSPCYNTGSRKT
;
A
#
# COMPACT_ATOMS: atom_id res chain seq x y z
N PHE A 1 19.95 -18.77 17.29
CA PHE A 1 20.17 -17.69 16.31
C PHE A 1 21.53 -17.12 16.59
N ASP A 2 22.42 -17.18 15.60
CA ASP A 2 23.85 -16.91 15.80
C ASP A 2 24.22 -15.47 15.43
N SER A 3 23.27 -14.74 14.82
CA SER A 3 23.38 -13.32 14.51
C SER A 3 21.99 -12.68 14.36
N ALA A 4 21.93 -11.35 14.38
CA ALA A 4 20.72 -10.61 14.02
C ALA A 4 20.29 -10.84 12.56
N THR A 5 21.17 -11.28 11.66
CA THR A 5 20.77 -11.57 10.26
C THR A 5 20.19 -12.97 10.10
N SER A 6 20.50 -13.90 11.02
CA SER A 6 20.12 -15.31 10.94
C SER A 6 18.61 -15.60 11.01
N PHE A 7 17.79 -14.62 11.43
CA PHE A 7 16.33 -14.75 11.45
C PHE A 7 15.67 -14.20 10.18
N THR A 8 16.41 -13.52 9.32
CA THR A 8 15.89 -12.88 8.10
C THR A 8 16.04 -13.80 6.90
N ALA A 9 15.27 -13.56 5.84
CA ALA A 9 15.39 -14.30 4.58
C ALA A 9 16.62 -13.91 3.74
N TYR A 10 17.39 -12.90 4.17
CA TYR A 10 18.52 -12.34 3.43
C TYR A 10 19.82 -12.53 4.24
N PRO A 11 20.90 -13.07 3.65
CA PRO A 11 22.17 -13.23 4.37
C PRO A 11 22.70 -11.94 5.01
N GLU A 12 22.48 -10.81 4.34
CA GLU A 12 22.86 -9.46 4.77
C GLU A 12 21.91 -8.82 5.79
N GLY A 13 20.74 -9.38 6.04
CA GLY A 13 19.72 -8.80 6.91
C GLY A 13 18.85 -7.72 6.25
N SER A 14 18.42 -6.74 7.06
CA SER A 14 17.66 -5.59 6.56
C SER A 14 18.58 -4.58 5.85
N PRO A 15 18.03 -3.76 4.93
CA PRO A 15 18.75 -2.60 4.41
C PRO A 15 19.25 -1.67 5.53
N THR A 16 20.31 -0.88 5.24
CA THR A 16 20.97 0.00 6.21
C THR A 16 20.23 1.33 6.41
N HIS A 17 18.97 1.26 6.86
CA HIS A 17 18.16 2.41 7.27
C HIS A 17 17.22 1.99 8.41
N PRO A 18 16.67 2.95 9.20
CA PRO A 18 15.67 2.63 10.22
C PRO A 18 14.48 1.87 9.65
N SER A 19 13.87 0.99 10.46
CA SER A 19 12.79 0.10 10.01
C SER A 19 11.45 0.82 9.81
N TRP A 20 11.17 1.89 10.56
CA TRP A 20 9.85 2.54 10.54
C TRP A 20 9.86 3.89 9.81
N PRO A 21 8.86 4.16 8.94
CA PRO A 21 7.93 3.19 8.35
C PRO A 21 8.58 2.40 7.21
N ALA A 22 7.94 1.31 6.78
CA ALA A 22 8.43 0.50 5.67
C ALA A 22 8.27 1.24 4.33
N MET A 23 9.38 1.51 3.65
CA MET A 23 9.37 2.22 2.36
C MET A 23 8.65 1.44 1.26
N HIS A 24 8.79 0.11 1.22
CA HIS A 24 8.09 -0.73 0.23
C HIS A 24 6.56 -0.59 0.38
N SER A 25 6.08 -0.49 1.60
CA SER A 25 4.67 -0.29 1.95
C SER A 25 4.17 1.10 1.54
N ALA A 26 4.97 2.14 1.74
CA ALA A 26 4.61 3.48 1.26
C ALA A 26 4.63 3.58 -0.28
N ALA A 27 5.58 2.90 -0.93
CA ALA A 27 5.72 2.90 -2.37
C ALA A 27 4.66 2.05 -3.08
N SER A 28 4.13 1.02 -2.43
CA SER A 28 3.19 0.09 -3.05
C SER A 28 1.80 0.66 -3.26
N ALA A 29 1.52 1.94 -2.98
CA ALA A 29 0.18 2.56 -2.91
C ALA A 29 -0.61 2.64 -4.24
N GLY A 30 -0.58 1.59 -5.06
CA GLY A 30 -1.34 1.46 -6.31
C GLY A 30 -2.84 1.57 -6.09
N SER A 31 -3.35 1.01 -5.00
CA SER A 31 -4.78 1.03 -4.68
C SER A 31 -5.31 2.44 -4.39
N MET A 32 -4.42 3.42 -4.22
CA MET A 32 -4.77 4.82 -4.05
C MET A 32 -4.90 5.55 -5.38
N TRP A 33 -3.94 5.41 -6.31
CA TRP A 33 -3.91 6.25 -7.51
C TRP A 33 -4.51 5.58 -8.75
N ILE A 34 -4.45 4.25 -8.89
CA ILE A 34 -4.97 3.55 -10.07
C ILE A 34 -6.49 3.75 -10.21
N PRO A 35 -7.33 3.59 -9.16
CA PRO A 35 -8.77 3.80 -9.29
C PRO A 35 -9.16 5.28 -9.49
N VAL A 36 -8.25 6.22 -9.25
CA VAL A 36 -8.47 7.64 -9.54
C VAL A 36 -8.40 7.90 -11.05
N VAL A 37 -7.43 7.28 -11.72
CA VAL A 37 -7.13 7.53 -13.14
C VAL A 37 -7.69 6.47 -14.10
N MET A 38 -8.15 5.33 -13.60
CA MET A 38 -8.75 4.24 -14.37
C MET A 38 -10.16 3.93 -13.88
N ASP A 39 -11.01 3.44 -14.78
CA ASP A 39 -12.33 2.89 -14.44
C ASP A 39 -12.18 1.40 -14.09
N LEU A 40 -12.19 1.08 -12.80
CA LEU A 40 -11.95 -0.28 -12.29
C LEU A 40 -13.22 -0.90 -11.72
N THR A 41 -13.38 -2.22 -11.92
CA THR A 41 -14.40 -2.99 -11.21
C THR A 41 -14.04 -3.14 -9.72
N PRO A 42 -15.01 -3.43 -8.84
CA PRO A 42 -14.74 -3.71 -7.44
C PRO A 42 -13.71 -4.83 -7.22
N GLU A 43 -13.74 -5.88 -8.06
CA GLU A 43 -12.78 -6.99 -8.01
C GLU A 43 -11.38 -6.53 -8.38
N GLN A 44 -11.25 -5.65 -9.38
CA GLN A 44 -9.96 -5.08 -9.76
C GLN A 44 -9.40 -4.18 -8.64
N ILE A 45 -10.24 -3.38 -7.98
CA ILE A 45 -9.83 -2.59 -6.81
C ILE A 45 -9.31 -3.49 -5.69
N CYS A 46 -10.00 -4.60 -5.39
CA CYS A 46 -9.53 -5.57 -4.40
C CYS A 46 -8.23 -6.26 -4.82
N ALA A 47 -8.04 -6.55 -6.10
CA ALA A 47 -6.80 -7.13 -6.62
C ALA A 47 -5.61 -6.16 -6.42
N VAL A 48 -5.80 -4.88 -6.73
CA VAL A 48 -4.75 -3.87 -6.48
C VAL A 48 -4.45 -3.76 -4.98
N LYS A 49 -5.46 -3.70 -4.11
CA LYS A 49 -5.23 -3.73 -2.65
C LYS A 49 -4.47 -4.98 -2.18
N SER A 50 -4.72 -6.13 -2.81
CA SER A 50 -3.98 -7.36 -2.50
C SER A 50 -2.51 -7.28 -2.89
N VAL A 51 -2.18 -6.62 -4.00
CA VAL A 51 -0.80 -6.36 -4.41
C VAL A 51 -0.10 -5.45 -3.41
N ASP A 52 -0.71 -4.32 -3.05
CA ASP A 52 -0.17 -3.38 -2.06
C ASP A 52 0.12 -4.10 -0.72
N PHE A 53 -0.84 -4.89 -0.23
CA PHE A 53 -0.69 -5.68 0.99
C PHE A 53 0.41 -6.74 0.87
N GLY A 54 0.48 -7.43 -0.27
CA GLY A 54 1.48 -8.46 -0.55
C GLY A 54 2.90 -7.89 -0.54
N VAL A 55 3.14 -6.77 -1.22
CA VAL A 55 4.44 -6.07 -1.23
C VAL A 55 4.85 -5.65 0.18
N SER A 56 3.89 -5.12 0.95
CA SER A 56 4.09 -4.69 2.33
C SER A 56 4.41 -5.86 3.27
N PHE A 57 3.52 -6.84 3.39
CA PHE A 57 3.67 -7.93 4.36
C PHE A 57 4.72 -8.98 3.96
N ALA A 58 5.13 -9.04 2.68
CA ALA A 58 6.31 -9.81 2.28
C ALA A 58 7.57 -9.36 3.05
N ARG A 59 7.63 -8.10 3.50
CA ARG A 59 8.76 -7.61 4.32
C ARG A 59 8.76 -8.17 5.73
N THR A 60 7.59 -8.46 6.30
CA THR A 60 7.49 -9.20 7.57
C THR A 60 7.85 -10.67 7.38
N VAL A 61 7.38 -11.29 6.29
CA VAL A 61 7.77 -12.67 5.96
C VAL A 61 9.29 -12.81 5.78
N ALA A 62 9.94 -11.80 5.18
CA ALA A 62 11.39 -11.76 5.03
C ALA A 62 12.15 -11.41 6.33
N GLY A 63 11.46 -11.08 7.42
CA GLY A 63 12.08 -10.74 8.70
C GLY A 63 12.72 -9.34 8.75
N VAL A 64 12.29 -8.38 7.93
CA VAL A 64 12.94 -7.04 7.87
C VAL A 64 12.05 -5.86 8.29
N HIS A 65 10.74 -6.09 8.45
CA HIS A 65 9.79 -5.08 8.95
C HIS A 65 8.72 -5.70 9.85
N PHE A 66 8.30 -4.97 10.88
CA PHE A 66 7.17 -5.32 11.72
C PHE A 66 5.83 -4.97 11.05
N ARG A 67 4.74 -5.52 11.58
CA ARG A 67 3.37 -5.21 11.13
C ARG A 67 3.07 -3.71 11.19
N SER A 68 3.52 -3.01 12.23
CA SER A 68 3.34 -1.56 12.39
C SER A 68 3.99 -0.79 11.24
N ASP A 69 5.24 -1.10 10.92
CA ASP A 69 6.02 -0.40 9.87
C ASP A 69 5.32 -0.51 8.53
N ASN A 70 4.74 -1.68 8.27
CA ASN A 70 4.00 -2.00 7.07
C ASN A 70 2.66 -1.26 6.97
N LEU A 71 1.87 -1.25 8.04
CA LEU A 71 0.57 -0.56 8.06
C LEU A 71 0.74 0.95 8.01
N ASP A 72 1.67 1.49 8.78
CA ASP A 72 1.96 2.92 8.81
C ASP A 72 2.57 3.38 7.48
N GLY A 73 3.41 2.55 6.85
CA GLY A 73 3.93 2.81 5.50
C GLY A 73 2.82 2.87 4.45
N LEU A 74 1.92 1.88 4.42
CA LEU A 74 0.77 1.86 3.51
C LEU A 74 -0.12 3.10 3.68
N ASN A 75 -0.42 3.48 4.92
CA ASN A 75 -1.21 4.67 5.23
C ASN A 75 -0.48 5.98 4.88
N LEU A 76 0.84 6.05 5.10
CA LEU A 76 1.67 7.20 4.72
C LEU A 76 1.71 7.40 3.20
N GLY A 77 1.94 6.33 2.42
CA GLY A 77 1.97 6.39 0.96
C GLY A 77 0.67 6.94 0.38
N GLN A 78 -0.45 6.45 0.90
CA GLN A 78 -1.79 6.94 0.57
C GLN A 78 -1.96 8.44 0.92
N ALA A 79 -1.51 8.89 2.09
CA ALA A 79 -1.62 10.29 2.49
C ALA A 79 -0.78 11.23 1.62
N ILE A 80 0.43 10.80 1.23
CA ILE A 80 1.29 11.56 0.31
C ILE A 80 0.60 11.71 -1.05
N LEU A 81 0.06 10.62 -1.60
CA LEU A 81 -0.66 10.65 -2.87
C LEU A 81 -1.92 11.51 -2.80
N ALA A 82 -2.71 11.40 -1.73
CA ALA A 82 -3.89 12.24 -1.53
C ALA A 82 -3.56 13.74 -1.59
N ARG A 83 -2.39 14.13 -1.08
CA ARG A 83 -1.91 15.51 -1.12
C ARG A 83 -1.35 15.94 -2.47
N LYS A 84 -0.61 15.06 -3.16
CA LYS A 84 0.20 15.43 -4.34
C LYS A 84 -0.48 15.14 -5.67
N LEU A 85 -1.33 14.12 -5.73
CA LEU A 85 -1.91 13.62 -6.97
C LEU A 85 -2.83 14.64 -7.69
N PRO A 86 -3.68 15.44 -7.00
CA PRO A 86 -4.52 16.44 -7.68
C PRO A 86 -3.70 17.48 -8.44
N ASP A 87 -2.68 18.06 -7.79
CA ASP A 87 -1.83 19.06 -8.42
C ASP A 87 -0.99 18.44 -9.53
N TYR A 88 -0.41 17.26 -9.31
CA TYR A 88 0.36 16.55 -10.31
C TYR A 88 -0.45 16.26 -11.59
N LEU A 89 -1.68 15.74 -11.45
CA LEU A 89 -2.51 15.42 -12.60
C LEU A 89 -2.99 16.69 -13.33
N HIS A 90 -3.27 17.76 -12.59
CA HIS A 90 -3.64 19.04 -13.19
C HIS A 90 -2.49 19.66 -13.98
N GLU A 91 -1.31 19.73 -13.38
CA GLU A 91 -0.12 20.33 -14.01
C GLU A 91 0.35 19.54 -15.24
N ARG A 92 0.23 18.21 -15.23
CA ARG A 92 0.70 17.34 -16.32
C ARG A 92 -0.33 17.09 -17.41
N PHE A 93 -1.62 17.04 -17.05
CA PHE A 93 -2.67 16.57 -17.95
C PHE A 93 -3.90 17.47 -18.00
N GLY A 94 -3.92 18.59 -17.27
CA GLY A 94 -5.06 19.51 -17.25
C GLY A 94 -6.30 18.97 -16.55
N SER A 95 -6.16 17.96 -15.68
CA SER A 95 -7.31 17.40 -14.94
C SER A 95 -7.96 18.41 -14.00
N ASP A 96 -9.26 18.25 -13.74
CA ASP A 96 -9.96 18.98 -12.68
C ASP A 96 -9.50 18.50 -11.30
N LYS A 97 -8.92 19.41 -10.51
CA LYS A 97 -8.40 19.12 -9.17
C LYS A 97 -9.48 18.71 -8.18
N GLU A 98 -10.66 19.32 -8.25
CA GLU A 98 -11.77 19.00 -7.33
C GLU A 98 -12.37 17.65 -7.65
N ALA A 99 -12.49 17.33 -8.94
CA ALA A 99 -12.92 16.00 -9.37
C ALA A 99 -11.93 14.90 -8.91
N VAL A 100 -10.62 15.16 -9.01
CA VAL A 100 -9.59 14.23 -8.50
C VAL A 100 -9.68 14.10 -6.97
N ARG A 101 -9.83 15.21 -6.23
CA ARG A 101 -10.02 15.19 -4.77
C ARG A 101 -11.25 14.37 -4.36
N ALA A 102 -12.36 14.55 -5.06
CA ALA A 102 -13.58 13.79 -4.81
C ALA A 102 -13.38 12.28 -5.02
N LYS A 103 -12.69 11.86 -6.11
CA LYS A 103 -12.33 10.45 -6.32
C LYS A 103 -11.39 9.92 -5.25
N ILE A 104 -10.39 10.71 -4.84
CA ILE A 104 -9.44 10.37 -3.78
C ILE A 104 -10.17 10.00 -2.48
N GLU A 105 -11.15 10.80 -2.07
CA GLU A 105 -11.90 10.53 -0.84
C GLU A 105 -12.80 9.28 -0.95
N GLN A 106 -13.22 8.89 -2.15
CA GLN A 106 -13.97 7.65 -2.38
C GLN A 106 -13.10 6.39 -2.30
N VAL A 107 -11.83 6.48 -2.71
CA VAL A 107 -10.93 5.31 -2.79
C VAL A 107 -10.09 5.13 -1.53
N ARG A 108 -9.95 6.20 -0.73
CA ARG A 108 -9.18 6.18 0.51
C ARG A 108 -9.72 5.15 1.49
N PHE A 109 -8.81 4.51 2.20
CA PHE A 109 -9.12 3.40 3.10
C PHE A 109 -8.09 3.29 4.21
N ASP A 110 -8.49 2.96 5.45
CA ASP A 110 -7.53 2.69 6.52
C ASP A 110 -7.00 1.26 6.43
N TRP A 111 -5.70 1.12 6.15
CA TRP A 111 -5.05 -0.19 6.05
C TRP A 111 -5.13 -1.03 7.33
N ASN A 112 -5.38 -0.41 8.49
CA ASN A 112 -5.64 -1.14 9.73
C ASN A 112 -6.89 -2.03 9.67
N ASP A 113 -7.84 -1.72 8.79
CA ASP A 113 -9.08 -2.48 8.61
C ASP A 113 -9.03 -3.45 7.43
N TYR A 114 -7.89 -3.56 6.71
CA TYR A 114 -7.82 -4.36 5.49
C TYR A 114 -8.21 -5.83 5.70
N THR A 115 -7.72 -6.45 6.77
CA THR A 115 -8.00 -7.87 7.07
C THR A 115 -9.46 -8.14 7.46
N LYS A 116 -10.21 -7.09 7.81
CA LYS A 116 -11.66 -7.15 8.08
C LYS A 116 -12.50 -6.80 6.84
N SER A 117 -11.86 -6.30 5.79
CA SER A 117 -12.55 -5.82 4.59
C SER A 117 -13.06 -6.97 3.71
N PRO A 118 -14.07 -6.73 2.85
CA PRO A 118 -14.50 -7.69 1.84
C PRO A 118 -13.35 -8.11 0.91
N CYS A 119 -12.43 -7.21 0.57
CA CYS A 119 -11.31 -7.50 -0.33
C CYS A 119 -10.32 -8.55 0.21
N TYR A 120 -10.19 -8.71 1.53
CA TYR A 120 -9.35 -9.76 2.11
C TYR A 120 -10.04 -11.14 2.11
N ASN A 121 -11.37 -11.15 2.24
CA ASN A 121 -12.16 -12.36 2.44
C ASN A 121 -12.72 -12.98 1.14
N THR A 122 -12.53 -12.33 -0.01
CA THR A 122 -12.99 -12.84 -1.31
C THR A 122 -12.15 -14.00 -1.84
N GLY A 123 -10.92 -14.19 -1.34
CA GLY A 123 -10.06 -15.33 -1.69
C GLY A 123 -10.34 -16.62 -0.89
N SER A 124 -11.05 -16.55 0.23
CA SER A 124 -11.22 -17.69 1.16
C SER A 124 -12.45 -18.57 0.88
N ARG A 125 -13.27 -18.27 -0.13
CA ARG A 125 -14.52 -19.00 -0.44
C ARG A 125 -14.42 -19.97 -1.62
N LYS A 126 -13.23 -20.43 -1.99
CA LYS A 126 -13.03 -21.39 -3.10
C LYS A 126 -12.34 -22.69 -2.67
N THR A 127 -12.79 -23.29 -1.58
CA THR A 127 -12.46 -24.68 -1.22
C THR A 127 -13.74 -25.44 -0.93
#